data_AF-J4SIB7-F1
#
_entry.id   AF-J4SIB7-F1
#
_cell.length_a   1.000
_cell.length_b   1.000
_cell.length_c   1.000
_cell.angle_alpha   90.00
_cell.angle_beta   90.00
_cell.angle_gamma   90.00
#
_symmetry.space_group_name_H-M   'P 1'
#
loop_
_entity.id
_entity.type
_entity.pdbx_description
1 polymer ?
#
loop_
_entity_poly.entity_id
_entity_poly.type
_entity_poly.pdbx_seq_one_letter_code
_entity_poly.pdbx_strand_id
1 'polypeptide(L)'
;MLHGTLATVLTAVVVAFIAASMLRSLKNVVRHERLRQEYRQTVLAMRWWMIPAAIGQLTIVIAVYIALVRIFPLLGWGWWRMLGNSGNVGLAQTGQSGLIWKVVGVGVPIVVAAVVPWLAHAEELAFRHRAEQQGVRRKVTRQVTFGLTHFWAGIPIAACLALTISGLYFLMVYLRAIAALGPELEAARQMPQYERLPYPALPANLKSKDPDAWAELQRERERVRTENERRRNEWADTLGEQISASRDCVDQVRRRAVAKSAAAHAVSNWVLIALLVLFLVRRALVS
;
A
#
# COMPACT_ATOMS: atom_id res chain seq x y z
N MET A 1 -24.40 -2.75 28.39
CA MET A 1 -23.85 -3.87 27.58
C MET A 1 -25.02 -4.75 27.18
N LEU A 2 -25.05 -5.29 25.96
CA LEU A 2 -26.08 -6.25 25.56
C LEU A 2 -25.75 -7.61 26.19
N HIS A 3 -26.75 -8.27 26.79
CA HIS A 3 -26.59 -9.56 27.46
C HIS A 3 -27.59 -10.58 26.89
N GLY A 4 -27.29 -11.87 27.10
CA GLY A 4 -28.17 -12.97 26.72
C GLY A 4 -28.21 -13.26 25.22
N THR A 5 -29.26 -13.95 24.79
CA THR A 5 -29.41 -14.53 23.44
C THR A 5 -29.20 -13.50 22.32
N LEU A 6 -29.68 -12.27 22.49
CA LEU A 6 -29.53 -11.21 21.50
C LEU A 6 -28.05 -10.87 21.23
N ALA A 7 -27.22 -10.77 22.28
CA ALA A 7 -25.80 -10.47 22.14
C ALA A 7 -25.05 -11.62 21.43
N THR A 8 -25.41 -12.87 21.73
CA THR A 8 -24.84 -14.05 21.07
C THR A 8 -25.24 -14.12 19.60
N VAL A 9 -26.51 -13.88 19.26
CA VAL A 9 -27.00 -13.86 17.87
C VAL A 9 -26.29 -12.75 17.08
N LEU A 10 -26.20 -11.54 17.62
CA LEU A 10 -25.50 -10.42 16.97
C LEU A 10 -24.01 -10.73 16.78
N THR A 11 -23.36 -11.32 17.78
CA THR A 11 -21.95 -11.77 17.68
C THR A 11 -21.78 -12.78 16.55
N ALA A 12 -22.67 -13.78 16.46
CA ALA A 12 -22.62 -14.79 15.40
C ALA A 12 -22.83 -14.19 14.01
N VAL A 13 -23.79 -13.29 13.85
CA VAL A 13 -24.06 -12.60 12.58
C VAL A 13 -22.84 -11.79 12.13
N VAL A 14 -22.23 -11.02 13.03
CA VAL A 14 -21.06 -10.19 12.71
C VAL A 14 -19.85 -11.05 12.35
N VAL A 15 -19.57 -12.11 13.12
CA VAL A 15 -18.46 -13.03 12.84
C VAL A 15 -18.68 -13.77 11.52
N ALA A 16 -19.89 -14.26 11.25
CA ALA A 16 -20.23 -14.93 10.00
C ALA A 16 -20.08 -13.98 8.80
N PHE A 17 -20.53 -12.73 8.92
CA PHE A 17 -20.36 -11.70 7.89
C PHE A 17 -18.88 -11.45 7.59
N ILE A 18 -18.03 -11.32 8.63
CA ILE A 18 -16.59 -11.11 8.46
C ILE A 18 -15.95 -12.33 7.81
N ALA A 19 -16.23 -13.54 8.30
CA ALA A 19 -15.68 -14.77 7.73
C ALA A 19 -16.07 -14.91 6.25
N ALA A 20 -17.33 -14.65 5.89
CA ALA A 20 -17.80 -14.67 4.51
C ALA A 20 -17.11 -13.60 3.65
N SER A 21 -16.91 -12.39 4.18
CA SER A 21 -16.18 -11.31 3.50
C SER A 21 -14.72 -11.68 3.24
N MET A 22 -14.04 -12.30 4.22
CA MET A 22 -12.66 -12.77 4.09
C MET A 22 -12.55 -13.91 3.07
N LEU A 23 -13.46 -14.88 3.10
CA LEU A 23 -13.51 -15.96 2.10
C LEU A 23 -13.79 -15.43 0.70
N ARG A 24 -14.69 -14.45 0.55
CA ARG A 24 -14.93 -13.78 -0.73
C ARG A 24 -13.68 -13.05 -1.20
N SER A 25 -12.96 -12.36 -0.32
CA SER A 25 -11.71 -11.67 -0.64
C SER A 25 -10.64 -12.65 -1.10
N LEU A 26 -10.46 -13.76 -0.39
CA LEU A 26 -9.53 -14.83 -0.78
C LEU A 26 -9.89 -15.43 -2.14
N LYS A 27 -11.17 -15.72 -2.37
CA LYS A 27 -11.68 -16.19 -3.67
C LYS A 27 -11.39 -15.18 -4.78
N ASN A 28 -11.53 -13.88 -4.52
CA ASN A 28 -11.23 -12.84 -5.49
C ASN A 28 -9.74 -12.77 -5.81
N VAL A 29 -8.87 -12.87 -4.79
CA VAL A 29 -7.42 -12.96 -4.98
C VAL A 29 -7.07 -14.15 -5.86
N VAL A 30 -7.63 -15.33 -5.58
CA VAL A 30 -7.36 -16.53 -6.39
C VAL A 30 -7.88 -16.40 -7.82
N ARG A 31 -9.00 -15.71 -8.06
CA ARG A 31 -9.62 -15.62 -9.39
C ARG A 31 -9.03 -14.55 -10.30
N HIS A 32 -8.61 -13.40 -9.76
CA HIS A 32 -8.21 -12.24 -10.58
C HIS A 32 -6.68 -12.12 -10.65
N GLU A 33 -6.14 -12.17 -11.87
CA GLU A 33 -4.69 -12.11 -12.11
C GLU A 33 -4.03 -10.88 -11.48
N ARG A 34 -4.65 -9.71 -11.60
CA ARG A 34 -4.14 -8.47 -10.97
C ARG A 34 -3.95 -8.61 -9.46
N LEU A 35 -4.94 -9.18 -8.77
CA LEU A 35 -4.88 -9.34 -7.31
C LEU A 35 -3.85 -10.40 -6.91
N ARG A 36 -3.69 -11.46 -7.70
CA ARG A 36 -2.60 -12.45 -7.52
C ARG A 36 -1.24 -11.80 -7.65
N GLN A 37 -1.05 -10.91 -8.63
CA GLN A 37 0.19 -10.19 -8.83
C GLN A 37 0.49 -9.25 -7.65
N GLU A 38 -0.49 -8.46 -7.20
CA GLU A 38 -0.35 -7.57 -6.05
C GLU A 38 -0.02 -8.36 -4.77
N TYR A 39 -0.70 -9.49 -4.53
CA TYR A 39 -0.39 -10.43 -3.45
C TYR A 39 1.05 -10.95 -3.53
N ARG A 40 1.43 -11.46 -4.70
CA ARG A 40 2.76 -12.03 -4.94
C ARG A 40 3.87 -10.99 -4.76
N GLN A 41 3.65 -9.77 -5.24
CA GLN A 41 4.60 -8.67 -5.06
C GLN A 41 4.80 -8.34 -3.57
N THR A 42 3.73 -8.32 -2.78
CA THR A 42 3.82 -8.11 -1.33
C THR A 42 4.62 -9.23 -0.65
N VAL A 43 4.30 -10.50 -0.95
CA VAL A 43 5.02 -11.65 -0.35
C VAL A 43 6.50 -11.65 -0.74
N LEU A 44 6.82 -11.44 -2.03
CA LEU A 44 8.20 -11.39 -2.51
C LEU A 44 8.99 -10.19 -1.99
N ALA A 45 8.32 -9.13 -1.51
CA ALA A 45 8.95 -7.97 -0.91
C ALA A 45 9.32 -8.16 0.57
N MET A 46 8.86 -9.26 1.21
CA MET A 46 9.17 -9.56 2.61
C MET A 46 10.66 -9.82 2.81
N ARG A 47 11.20 -9.33 3.92
CA ARG A 47 12.61 -9.47 4.30
C ARG A 47 12.72 -9.84 5.78
N TRP A 48 13.73 -10.61 6.13
CA TRP A 48 13.92 -11.13 7.49
C TRP A 48 13.96 -10.02 8.56
N TRP A 49 14.55 -8.85 8.25
CA TRP A 49 14.65 -7.72 9.18
C TRP A 49 13.29 -7.13 9.56
N MET A 50 12.24 -7.38 8.77
CA MET A 50 10.89 -6.90 9.06
C MET A 50 10.30 -7.58 10.30
N ILE A 51 10.77 -8.76 10.69
CA ILE A 51 10.32 -9.48 11.88
C ILE A 51 10.77 -8.75 13.16
N PRO A 52 12.08 -8.52 13.43
CA PRO A 52 12.50 -7.77 14.61
C PRO A 52 11.97 -6.32 14.60
N ALA A 53 11.85 -5.69 13.42
CA ALA A 53 11.23 -4.37 13.31
C ALA A 53 9.74 -4.38 13.67
N ALA A 54 8.99 -5.42 13.26
CA ALA A 54 7.61 -5.63 13.64
C ALA A 54 7.47 -5.83 15.16
N ILE A 55 8.34 -6.64 15.78
CA ILE A 55 8.34 -6.81 17.25
C ILE A 55 8.55 -5.45 17.93
N GLY A 56 9.59 -4.71 17.55
CA GLY A 56 9.90 -3.41 18.14
C GLY A 56 8.76 -2.40 18.02
N GLN A 57 8.19 -2.24 16.82
CA GLN A 57 7.09 -1.28 16.62
C GLN A 57 5.81 -1.70 17.37
N LEU A 58 5.48 -3.00 17.39
CA LEU A 58 4.32 -3.51 18.13
C LEU A 58 4.48 -3.31 19.64
N THR A 59 5.69 -3.48 20.18
CA THR A 59 5.97 -3.17 21.59
C THR A 59 5.66 -1.71 21.92
N ILE A 60 6.06 -0.77 21.06
CA ILE A 60 5.77 0.66 21.24
C ILE A 60 4.25 0.92 21.16
N VAL A 61 3.56 0.32 20.18
CA VAL A 61 2.10 0.44 20.04
C VAL A 61 1.39 -0.05 21.30
N ILE A 62 1.79 -1.21 21.83
CA ILE A 62 1.22 -1.77 23.06
C ILE A 62 1.49 -0.85 24.26
N ALA A 63 2.72 -0.34 24.40
CA ALA A 63 3.08 0.57 25.49
C ALA A 63 2.24 1.86 25.45
N VAL A 64 2.07 2.46 24.27
CA VAL A 64 1.25 3.66 24.09
C VAL A 64 -0.23 3.37 24.34
N TYR A 65 -0.74 2.23 23.88
CA TYR A 65 -2.10 1.80 24.19
C TYR A 65 -2.33 1.69 25.71
N ILE A 66 -1.42 1.03 26.43
CA ILE A 66 -1.52 0.87 27.89
C ILE A 66 -1.49 2.24 28.58
N ALA A 67 -0.59 3.14 28.16
CA ALA A 67 -0.50 4.49 28.71
C ALA A 67 -1.81 5.27 28.48
N LEU A 68 -2.35 5.26 27.26
CA LEU A 68 -3.59 5.94 26.92
C LEU A 68 -4.79 5.44 27.73
N VAL A 69 -4.93 4.12 27.89
CA VAL A 69 -6.04 3.55 28.69
C VAL A 69 -5.89 3.87 30.18
N ARG A 70 -4.66 3.89 30.71
CA ARG A 70 -4.42 4.25 32.12
C ARG A 70 -4.74 5.71 32.41
N ILE A 71 -4.39 6.62 31.49
CA ILE A 71 -4.62 8.06 31.67
C ILE A 71 -6.08 8.42 31.33
N PHE A 72 -6.64 7.82 30.28
CA PHE A 72 -7.99 8.09 29.79
C PHE A 72 -8.77 6.77 29.65
N PRO A 73 -9.38 6.25 30.74
CA PRO A 73 -10.06 4.95 30.74
C PRO A 73 -11.16 4.80 29.69
N LEU A 74 -11.85 5.90 29.36
CA LEU A 74 -12.90 5.92 28.33
C LEU A 74 -12.36 5.57 26.93
N LEU A 75 -11.07 5.81 26.65
CA LEU A 75 -10.45 5.43 25.36
C LEU A 75 -10.28 3.90 25.22
N GLY A 76 -10.39 3.14 26.31
CA GLY A 76 -10.43 1.68 26.27
C GLY A 76 -11.70 1.11 25.66
N TRP A 77 -12.69 1.95 25.36
CA TRP A 77 -13.95 1.54 24.76
C TRP A 77 -13.87 1.37 23.22
N GLY A 78 -14.64 0.42 22.70
CA GLY A 78 -14.90 0.19 21.28
C GLY A 78 -16.24 -0.53 21.12
N TRP A 79 -16.92 -0.37 19.98
CA TRP A 79 -18.30 -0.86 19.80
C TRP A 79 -18.42 -2.38 19.98
N TRP A 80 -17.38 -3.14 19.67
CA TRP A 80 -17.34 -4.59 19.86
C TRP A 80 -17.50 -5.03 21.31
N ARG A 81 -17.02 -4.19 22.26
CA ARG A 81 -17.22 -4.42 23.70
C ARG A 81 -18.68 -4.28 24.13
N MET A 82 -19.52 -3.56 23.39
CA MET A 82 -20.95 -3.44 23.71
C MET A 82 -21.67 -4.79 23.63
N LEU A 83 -21.16 -5.73 22.82
CA LEU A 83 -21.68 -7.09 22.64
C LEU A 83 -21.10 -8.10 23.64
N GLY A 84 -20.34 -7.65 24.65
CA GLY A 84 -19.68 -8.52 25.62
C GLY A 84 -18.39 -9.16 25.12
N ASN A 85 -17.89 -8.73 23.96
CA ASN A 85 -16.66 -9.25 23.37
C ASN A 85 -15.45 -8.34 23.69
N SER A 86 -14.25 -8.76 23.29
CA SER A 86 -13.02 -7.98 23.51
C SER A 86 -12.07 -8.09 22.33
N GLY A 87 -11.25 -7.07 22.10
CA GLY A 87 -10.22 -7.10 21.07
C GLY A 87 -10.75 -6.73 19.68
N ASN A 88 -10.34 -7.48 18.66
CA ASN A 88 -10.59 -7.21 17.24
C ASN A 88 -11.62 -8.18 16.67
N VAL A 89 -12.69 -7.63 16.08
CA VAL A 89 -13.76 -8.43 15.46
C VAL A 89 -13.28 -9.20 14.22
N GLY A 90 -12.32 -8.64 13.49
CA GLY A 90 -11.67 -9.25 12.33
C GLY A 90 -10.90 -10.54 12.67
N LEU A 91 -10.51 -10.72 13.93
CA LEU A 91 -9.86 -11.94 14.44
C LEU A 91 -10.84 -12.86 15.17
N ALA A 92 -12.15 -12.58 15.08
CA ALA A 92 -13.22 -13.30 15.77
C ALA A 92 -12.97 -13.49 17.29
N GLN A 93 -12.38 -12.49 17.95
CA GLN A 93 -12.19 -12.52 19.39
C GLN A 93 -13.52 -12.28 20.10
N THR A 94 -14.16 -13.35 20.58
CA THR A 94 -15.47 -13.29 21.24
C THR A 94 -15.36 -13.63 22.73
N GLY A 95 -16.34 -13.18 23.52
CA GLY A 95 -16.54 -13.62 24.91
C GLY A 95 -17.36 -14.91 25.02
N GLN A 96 -17.70 -15.55 23.90
CA GLN A 96 -18.57 -16.72 23.84
C GLN A 96 -17.79 -18.01 24.16
N SER A 97 -18.48 -18.99 24.76
CA SER A 97 -17.91 -20.29 25.13
C SER A 97 -18.55 -21.43 24.33
N GLY A 98 -17.83 -22.55 24.21
CA GLY A 98 -18.28 -23.74 23.46
C GLY A 98 -17.35 -24.11 22.30
N LEU A 99 -17.52 -25.34 21.78
CA LEU A 99 -16.61 -25.90 20.77
C LEU A 99 -16.57 -25.06 19.48
N ILE A 100 -17.73 -24.64 18.98
CA ILE A 100 -17.85 -23.83 17.76
C ILE A 100 -17.04 -22.54 17.89
N TRP A 101 -17.13 -21.85 19.03
CA TRP A 101 -16.41 -20.59 19.27
C TRP A 101 -14.90 -20.79 19.43
N LYS A 102 -14.45 -21.94 19.98
CA LYS A 102 -13.03 -22.30 19.99
C LYS A 102 -12.51 -22.52 18.56
N VAL A 103 -13.24 -23.25 17.73
CA VAL A 103 -12.89 -23.50 16.33
C VAL A 103 -12.84 -22.18 15.54
N VAL A 104 -13.85 -21.32 15.70
CA VAL A 104 -13.90 -19.99 15.09
C VAL A 104 -12.72 -19.12 15.53
N GLY A 105 -12.41 -19.12 16.83
CA GLY A 105 -11.32 -18.33 17.40
C GLY A 105 -9.93 -18.71 16.90
N VAL A 106 -9.74 -19.91 16.34
CA VAL A 106 -8.47 -20.35 15.71
C VAL A 106 -8.56 -20.29 14.19
N GLY A 107 -9.66 -20.77 13.61
CA GLY A 107 -9.86 -20.86 12.16
C GLY A 107 -9.91 -19.48 11.48
N VAL A 108 -10.59 -18.50 12.08
CA VAL A 108 -10.65 -17.15 11.49
C VAL A 108 -9.28 -16.49 11.43
N PRO A 109 -8.45 -16.45 12.50
CA PRO A 109 -7.08 -15.95 12.40
C PRO A 109 -6.22 -16.62 11.32
N ILE A 110 -6.37 -17.93 11.09
CA ILE A 110 -5.65 -18.64 10.02
C ILE A 110 -6.09 -18.14 8.64
N VAL A 111 -7.41 -18.01 8.40
CA VAL A 111 -7.93 -17.46 7.14
C VAL A 111 -7.47 -16.01 6.95
N VAL A 112 -7.47 -15.21 8.02
CA VAL A 112 -6.95 -13.84 8.01
C VAL A 112 -5.47 -13.85 7.63
N ALA A 113 -4.64 -14.69 8.25
CA ALA A 113 -3.22 -14.79 7.92
C ALA A 113 -2.98 -15.06 6.43
N ALA A 114 -3.80 -15.90 5.80
CA ALA A 114 -3.68 -16.20 4.38
C ALA A 114 -3.99 -14.99 3.47
N VAL A 115 -4.97 -14.15 3.84
CA VAL A 115 -5.41 -13.00 3.04
C VAL A 115 -4.67 -11.69 3.37
N VAL A 116 -4.00 -11.63 4.53
CA VAL A 116 -3.28 -10.45 5.05
C VAL A 116 -2.34 -9.80 4.02
N PRO A 117 -1.54 -10.51 3.21
CA PRO A 117 -0.66 -9.84 2.24
C PRO A 117 -1.42 -8.98 1.22
N TRP A 118 -2.63 -9.39 0.83
CA TRP A 118 -3.48 -8.58 -0.05
C TRP A 118 -4.16 -7.44 0.70
N LEU A 119 -4.71 -7.69 1.90
CA LEU A 119 -5.32 -6.63 2.72
C LEU A 119 -4.32 -5.52 3.03
N ALA A 120 -3.11 -5.89 3.45
CA ALA A 120 -2.02 -4.96 3.69
C ALA A 120 -1.68 -4.17 2.43
N HIS A 121 -1.62 -4.81 1.26
CA HIS A 121 -1.38 -4.10 0.00
C HIS A 121 -2.47 -3.06 -0.30
N ALA A 122 -3.74 -3.44 -0.17
CA ALA A 122 -4.87 -2.55 -0.42
C ALA A 122 -4.87 -1.34 0.54
N GLU A 123 -4.59 -1.57 1.82
CA GLU A 123 -4.46 -0.49 2.81
C GLU A 123 -3.25 0.41 2.52
N GLU A 124 -2.09 -0.16 2.23
CA GLU A 124 -0.90 0.62 1.89
C GLU A 124 -1.10 1.44 0.60
N LEU A 125 -1.82 0.91 -0.39
CA LEU A 125 -2.20 1.65 -1.58
C LEU A 125 -3.09 2.85 -1.22
N ALA A 126 -4.07 2.68 -0.34
CA ALA A 126 -4.97 3.75 0.09
C ALA A 126 -4.25 4.87 0.86
N PHE A 127 -3.33 4.50 1.77
CA PHE A 127 -2.72 5.45 2.70
C PHE A 127 -1.34 5.98 2.26
N ARG A 128 -0.50 5.17 1.60
CA ARG A 128 0.92 5.47 1.35
C ARG A 128 1.20 5.86 -0.09
N HIS A 129 0.39 5.41 -1.04
CA HIS A 129 0.57 5.80 -2.44
C HIS A 129 0.62 7.32 -2.60
N ARG A 130 1.67 7.80 -3.30
CA ARG A 130 2.00 9.22 -3.53
C ARG A 130 2.27 10.03 -2.26
N ALA A 131 2.58 9.39 -1.13
CA ALA A 131 2.89 10.11 0.10
C ALA A 131 4.16 10.95 -0.03
N GLU A 132 5.12 10.61 -0.90
CA GLU A 132 6.34 11.40 -1.16
C GLU A 132 6.03 12.81 -1.66
N GLN A 133 4.90 12.99 -2.35
CA GLN A 133 4.45 14.28 -2.91
C GLN A 133 3.68 15.13 -1.89
N GLN A 134 3.48 14.63 -0.67
CA GLN A 134 2.65 15.27 0.33
C GLN A 134 3.48 16.03 1.37
N GLY A 135 2.96 17.18 1.83
CA GLY A 135 3.50 17.89 2.97
C GLY A 135 3.36 17.12 4.29
N VAL A 136 4.15 17.49 5.29
CA VAL A 136 4.23 16.82 6.60
C VAL A 136 2.87 16.71 7.28
N ARG A 137 2.08 17.79 7.31
CA ARG A 137 0.73 17.81 7.90
C ARG A 137 -0.15 16.70 7.32
N ARG A 138 -0.20 16.59 5.99
CA ARG A 138 -1.05 15.58 5.30
C ARG A 138 -0.57 14.16 5.57
N LYS A 139 0.76 13.94 5.62
CA LYS A 139 1.35 12.65 5.99
C LYS A 139 0.91 12.21 7.38
N VAL A 140 0.99 13.11 8.37
CA VAL A 140 0.58 12.85 9.77
C VAL A 140 -0.92 12.59 9.86
N THR A 141 -1.76 13.47 9.29
CA THR A 141 -3.22 13.29 9.31
C THR A 141 -3.63 11.95 8.71
N ARG A 142 -3.01 11.53 7.60
CA ARG A 142 -3.27 10.21 7.01
C ARG A 142 -2.93 9.03 7.94
N GLN A 143 -1.89 9.14 8.77
CA GLN A 143 -1.54 8.06 9.71
C GLN A 143 -2.51 8.00 10.89
N VAL A 144 -3.00 9.15 11.34
CA VAL A 144 -4.07 9.21 12.33
C VAL A 144 -5.36 8.60 11.77
N THR A 145 -5.74 8.97 10.54
CA THR A 145 -6.90 8.38 9.85
C THR A 145 -6.75 6.87 9.65
N PHE A 146 -5.54 6.40 9.31
CA PHE A 146 -5.23 4.97 9.22
C PHE A 146 -5.54 4.25 10.54
N GLY A 147 -5.06 4.79 11.66
CA GLY A 147 -5.36 4.23 12.99
C GLY A 147 -6.85 4.27 13.31
N LEU A 148 -7.53 5.41 13.12
CA LEU A 148 -8.96 5.59 13.42
C LEU A 148 -9.88 4.73 12.56
N THR A 149 -9.49 4.36 11.33
CA THR A 149 -10.29 3.49 10.47
C THR A 149 -10.50 2.11 11.10
N HIS A 150 -9.56 1.66 11.95
CA HIS A 150 -9.67 0.38 12.65
C HIS A 150 -10.75 0.35 13.73
N PHE A 151 -11.30 1.51 14.12
CA PHE A 151 -12.46 1.57 14.99
C PHE A 151 -13.65 0.80 14.41
N TRP A 152 -13.80 0.80 13.08
CA TRP A 152 -14.82 0.01 12.39
C TRP A 152 -14.64 -1.51 12.56
N ALA A 153 -13.42 -1.97 12.84
CA ALA A 153 -13.11 -3.37 13.18
C ALA A 153 -13.28 -3.65 14.70
N GLY A 154 -13.96 -2.78 15.44
CA GLY A 154 -14.24 -2.98 16.86
C GLY A 154 -13.06 -2.68 17.78
N ILE A 155 -11.95 -2.20 17.22
CA ILE A 155 -10.74 -1.89 17.98
C ILE A 155 -11.00 -0.67 18.90
N PRO A 156 -10.56 -0.69 20.17
CA PRO A 156 -10.72 0.44 21.08
C PRO A 156 -10.09 1.73 20.56
N ILE A 157 -10.64 2.88 20.96
CA ILE A 157 -10.16 4.20 20.51
C ILE A 157 -8.67 4.40 20.86
N ALA A 158 -8.24 4.04 22.07
CA ALA A 158 -6.84 4.11 22.49
C ALA A 158 -5.92 3.31 21.56
N ALA A 159 -6.36 2.12 21.14
CA ALA A 159 -5.59 1.27 20.23
C ALA A 159 -5.58 1.88 18.81
N CYS A 160 -6.69 2.46 18.36
CA CYS A 160 -6.74 3.20 17.09
C CYS A 160 -5.74 4.37 17.07
N LEU A 161 -5.63 5.13 18.18
CA LEU A 161 -4.65 6.20 18.30
C LEU A 161 -3.22 5.66 18.31
N ALA A 162 -2.96 4.58 19.06
CA ALA A 162 -1.65 3.93 19.11
C ALA A 162 -1.22 3.38 17.74
N LEU A 163 -2.15 2.88 16.91
CA LEU A 163 -1.87 2.41 15.54
C LEU A 163 -1.37 3.50 14.59
N THR A 164 -1.48 4.79 14.97
CA THR A 164 -0.78 5.88 14.28
C THR A 164 0.73 5.62 14.20
N ILE A 165 1.32 4.97 15.21
CA ILE A 165 2.74 4.62 15.27
C ILE A 165 3.09 3.59 14.20
N SER A 166 2.30 2.52 14.09
CA SER A 166 2.46 1.56 12.99
C SER A 166 2.32 2.25 11.64
N GLY A 167 1.37 3.18 11.52
CA GLY A 167 1.18 3.93 10.28
C GLY A 167 2.38 4.78 9.90
N LEU A 168 3.01 5.45 10.87
CA LEU A 168 4.25 6.20 10.68
C LEU A 168 5.43 5.29 10.32
N TYR A 169 5.52 4.12 10.95
CA TYR A 169 6.52 3.11 10.60
C TYR A 169 6.37 2.63 9.15
N PHE A 170 5.16 2.28 8.71
CA PHE A 170 4.91 1.88 7.32
C PHE A 170 5.18 3.03 6.34
N LEU A 171 4.79 4.26 6.67
CA LEU A 171 5.15 5.45 5.89
C LEU A 171 6.68 5.61 5.76
N MET A 172 7.44 5.38 6.83
CA MET A 172 8.90 5.43 6.80
C MET A 172 9.48 4.35 5.86
N VAL A 173 8.95 3.12 5.91
CA VAL A 173 9.36 2.04 4.99
C VAL A 173 9.05 2.40 3.54
N TYR A 174 7.86 2.95 3.26
CA TYR A 174 7.45 3.43 1.94
C TYR A 174 8.41 4.53 1.43
N LEU A 175 8.67 5.57 2.22
CA LEU A 175 9.52 6.68 1.80
C LEU A 175 10.97 6.24 1.55
N ARG A 176 11.51 5.33 2.37
CA ARG A 176 12.82 4.72 2.12
C ARG A 176 12.84 3.88 0.83
N ALA A 177 11.74 3.18 0.54
CA ALA A 177 11.62 2.41 -0.70
C ALA A 177 11.57 3.34 -1.93
N ILE A 178 10.82 4.45 -1.85
CA ILE A 178 10.80 5.48 -2.89
C ILE A 178 12.18 6.09 -3.09
N ALA A 179 12.89 6.43 -2.02
CA ALA A 179 14.24 6.98 -2.12
C ALA A 179 15.21 6.02 -2.81
N ALA A 180 15.15 4.72 -2.48
CA ALA A 180 15.97 3.70 -3.14
C ALA A 180 15.62 3.51 -4.62
N LEU A 181 14.36 3.74 -5.01
CA LEU A 181 13.89 3.67 -6.40
C LEU A 181 14.03 5.02 -7.14
N GLY A 182 14.68 6.02 -6.54
CA GLY A 182 14.83 7.37 -7.10
C GLY A 182 15.33 7.39 -8.54
N PRO A 183 16.45 6.72 -8.88
CA PRO A 183 16.96 6.72 -10.26
C PRO A 183 15.96 6.16 -11.28
N GLU A 184 15.28 5.06 -10.95
CA GLU A 184 14.26 4.45 -11.82
C GLU A 184 13.03 5.37 -11.95
N LEU A 185 12.66 6.05 -10.86
CA LEU A 185 11.53 6.98 -10.85
C LEU A 185 11.82 8.23 -11.69
N GLU A 186 13.05 8.75 -11.66
CA GLU A 186 13.46 9.86 -12.51
C GLU A 186 13.55 9.42 -13.98
N ALA A 187 14.10 8.23 -14.27
CA ALA A 187 14.10 7.68 -15.63
C ALA A 187 12.67 7.52 -16.18
N ALA A 188 11.73 7.04 -15.36
CA ALA A 188 10.32 6.90 -15.74
C ALA A 188 9.62 8.24 -16.00
N ARG A 189 10.10 9.34 -15.37
CA ARG A 189 9.58 10.70 -15.58
C ARG A 189 10.17 11.41 -16.79
N GLN A 190 11.33 10.97 -17.27
CA GLN A 190 11.94 11.56 -18.45
C GLN A 190 11.03 11.29 -19.65
N MET A 191 10.48 12.37 -20.23
CA MET A 191 9.69 12.28 -21.45
C MET A 191 10.62 12.07 -22.64
N PRO A 192 10.18 11.34 -23.69
CA PRO A 192 10.92 11.27 -24.94
C PRO A 192 11.10 12.69 -25.49
N GLN A 193 12.34 13.11 -25.66
CA GLN A 193 12.64 14.42 -26.24
C GLN A 193 12.50 14.33 -27.75
N TYR A 194 11.88 15.36 -28.35
CA TYR A 194 11.89 15.50 -29.80
C TYR A 194 13.32 15.80 -30.28
N GLU A 195 13.89 14.87 -31.04
CA GLU A 195 15.22 15.05 -31.63
C GLU A 195 15.10 15.65 -33.04
N ARG A 196 15.68 16.84 -33.21
CA ARG A 196 15.71 17.57 -34.48
C ARG A 196 16.95 17.19 -35.28
N LEU A 197 16.78 16.93 -36.58
CA LEU A 197 17.92 16.81 -37.49
C LEU A 197 18.71 18.12 -37.53
N PRO A 198 20.06 18.05 -37.45
CA PRO A 198 20.90 19.23 -37.56
C PRO A 198 20.79 19.85 -38.96
N TYR A 199 20.78 21.18 -39.03
CA TYR A 199 20.86 21.87 -40.32
C TYR A 199 22.28 21.75 -40.90
N PRO A 200 22.41 21.63 -42.24
CA PRO A 200 23.71 21.60 -42.88
C PRO A 200 24.50 22.88 -42.56
N ALA A 201 25.80 22.68 -42.27
CA ALA A 201 26.73 23.74 -41.94
C ALA A 201 26.85 24.74 -43.10
N LEU A 202 27.13 26.00 -42.77
CA LEU A 202 27.42 27.01 -43.78
C LEU A 202 28.74 26.66 -44.50
N PRO A 203 28.88 26.96 -45.80
CA PRO A 203 30.13 26.79 -46.51
C PRO A 203 31.26 27.56 -45.81
N ALA A 204 32.44 26.95 -45.69
CA ALA A 204 33.58 27.55 -44.99
C ALA A 204 34.05 28.89 -45.62
N ASN A 205 33.70 29.15 -46.88
CA ASN A 205 34.11 30.35 -47.60
C ASN A 205 32.89 31.20 -47.97
N LEU A 206 32.35 31.95 -47.00
CA LEU A 206 31.23 32.90 -47.17
C LEU A 206 31.47 33.95 -48.29
N LYS A 207 32.71 34.12 -48.74
CA LYS A 207 33.11 35.07 -49.79
C LYS A 207 33.03 34.50 -51.20
N SER A 208 33.03 33.17 -51.40
CA SER A 208 32.80 32.61 -52.73
C SER A 208 31.32 32.73 -53.08
N LYS A 209 31.00 33.64 -54.00
CA LYS A 209 29.66 33.78 -54.59
C LYS A 209 29.38 32.64 -55.58
N ASP A 210 29.68 31.40 -55.21
CA ASP A 210 29.35 30.23 -56.03
C ASP A 210 27.82 30.00 -55.95
N PRO A 211 27.06 30.38 -56.99
CA PRO A 211 25.61 30.35 -56.93
C PRO A 211 25.06 28.93 -56.78
N ASP A 212 25.80 27.94 -57.30
CA ASP A 212 25.38 26.53 -57.30
C ASP A 212 25.55 25.91 -55.92
N ALA A 213 26.66 26.21 -55.22
CA ALA A 213 26.88 25.79 -53.84
C ALA A 213 25.83 26.39 -52.88
N TRP A 214 25.42 27.64 -53.10
CA TRP A 214 24.34 28.27 -52.34
C TRP A 214 22.97 27.65 -52.66
N ALA A 215 22.68 27.35 -53.93
CA ALA A 215 21.45 26.69 -54.33
C ALA A 215 21.34 25.28 -53.73
N GLU A 216 22.43 24.51 -53.70
CA GLU A 216 22.47 23.18 -53.10
C GLU A 216 22.28 23.22 -51.58
N LEU A 217 22.93 24.15 -50.88
CA LEU A 217 22.74 24.35 -49.45
C LEU A 217 21.27 24.68 -49.12
N GLN A 218 20.62 25.55 -49.90
CA GLN A 218 19.22 25.89 -49.68
C GLN A 218 18.31 24.68 -49.88
N ARG A 219 18.54 23.88 -50.94
CA ARG A 219 17.80 22.62 -51.16
C ARG A 219 17.94 21.66 -49.98
N GLU A 220 19.15 21.46 -49.47
CA GLU A 220 19.37 20.56 -48.33
C GLU A 220 18.77 21.12 -47.02
N ARG A 221 18.83 22.44 -46.81
CA ARG A 221 18.18 23.08 -45.66
C ARG A 221 16.67 22.95 -45.70
N GLU A 222 16.07 23.11 -46.88
CA GLU A 222 14.63 22.96 -47.07
C GLU A 222 14.20 21.50 -46.86
N ARG A 223 14.96 20.54 -47.40
CA ARG A 223 14.78 19.12 -47.12
C ARG A 223 14.83 18.80 -45.61
N VAL A 224 15.85 19.29 -44.90
CA VAL A 224 15.97 19.11 -43.44
C VAL A 224 14.82 19.78 -42.70
N ARG A 225 14.32 20.93 -43.18
CA ARG A 225 13.15 21.60 -42.60
C ARG A 225 11.90 20.75 -42.76
N THR A 226 11.58 20.29 -43.97
CA THR A 226 10.40 19.47 -44.24
C THR A 226 10.43 18.16 -43.46
N GLU A 227 11.59 17.51 -43.41
CA GLU A 227 11.76 16.27 -42.63
C GLU A 227 11.60 16.51 -41.12
N ASN A 228 12.12 17.62 -40.59
CA ASN A 228 11.88 18.00 -39.19
C ASN A 228 10.40 18.32 -38.93
N GLU A 229 9.69 18.96 -39.85
CA GLU A 229 8.25 19.21 -39.71
C GLU A 229 7.45 17.90 -39.70
N ARG A 230 7.78 16.95 -40.59
CA ARG A 230 7.20 15.60 -40.60
C ARG A 230 7.43 14.88 -39.27
N ARG A 231 8.69 14.80 -38.81
CA ARG A 231 9.05 14.15 -37.54
C ARG A 231 8.38 14.80 -36.33
N ARG A 232 8.26 16.13 -36.32
CA ARG A 232 7.57 16.85 -35.25
C ARG A 232 6.09 16.49 -35.19
N ASN A 233 5.43 16.39 -36.35
CA ASN A 233 4.02 16.03 -36.41
C ASN A 233 3.82 14.56 -35.95
N GLU A 234 4.66 13.63 -36.40
CA GLU A 234 4.64 12.23 -35.94
C GLU A 234 4.89 12.10 -34.43
N TRP A 235 5.84 12.88 -33.91
CA TRP A 235 6.08 12.96 -32.47
C TRP A 235 4.88 13.54 -31.73
N ALA A 236 4.23 14.59 -32.26
CA ALA A 236 3.04 15.18 -31.65
C ALA A 236 1.85 14.21 -31.63
N ASP A 237 1.66 13.42 -32.69
CA ASP A 237 0.59 12.43 -32.79
C ASP A 237 0.77 11.29 -31.76
N THR A 238 2.02 10.94 -31.45
CA THR A 238 2.35 9.89 -30.46
C THR A 238 2.56 10.41 -29.04
N LEU A 239 2.59 11.74 -28.84
CA LEU A 239 2.91 12.36 -27.56
C LEU A 239 1.92 11.97 -26.45
N GLY A 240 0.63 11.90 -26.76
CA GLY A 240 -0.40 11.51 -25.79
C GLY A 240 -0.22 10.09 -25.23
N GLU A 241 0.15 9.15 -26.11
CA GLU A 241 0.45 7.77 -25.73
C GLU A 241 1.72 7.69 -24.89
N GLN A 242 2.77 8.42 -25.29
CA GLN A 242 4.03 8.50 -24.54
C GLN A 242 3.84 9.10 -23.14
N ILE A 243 3.01 10.14 -23.00
CA ILE A 243 2.64 10.71 -21.70
C ILE A 243 1.95 9.68 -20.83
N SER A 244 1.02 8.92 -21.40
CA SER A 244 0.26 7.90 -20.68
C SER A 244 1.18 6.75 -20.24
N ALA A 245 2.05 6.26 -21.14
CA ALA A 245 3.04 5.23 -20.84
C ALA A 245 4.04 5.66 -19.76
N SER A 246 4.54 6.91 -19.79
CA SER A 246 5.41 7.45 -18.74
C SER A 246 4.68 7.50 -17.39
N ARG A 247 3.42 7.96 -17.35
CA ARG A 247 2.62 7.97 -16.12
C ARG A 247 2.42 6.57 -15.56
N ASP A 248 2.17 5.59 -16.41
CA ASP A 248 2.00 4.20 -16.01
C ASP A 248 3.30 3.60 -15.47
N CYS A 249 4.44 3.90 -16.10
CA CYS A 249 5.76 3.49 -15.62
C CYS A 249 6.05 4.07 -14.23
N VAL A 250 5.78 5.37 -14.03
CA VAL A 250 5.91 6.03 -12.74
C VAL A 250 4.98 5.39 -11.69
N ASP A 251 3.74 5.05 -12.05
CA ASP A 251 2.81 4.37 -11.14
C ASP A 251 3.31 2.97 -10.75
N GLN A 252 3.86 2.21 -11.70
CA GLN A 252 4.45 0.89 -11.45
C GLN A 252 5.64 0.95 -10.48
N VAL A 253 6.55 1.93 -10.65
CA VAL A 253 7.67 2.14 -9.71
C VAL A 253 7.15 2.46 -8.31
N ARG A 254 6.13 3.33 -8.19
CA ARG A 254 5.50 3.62 -6.89
C ARG A 254 4.82 2.40 -6.28
N ARG A 255 4.16 1.56 -7.08
CA ARG A 255 3.53 0.32 -6.61
C ARG A 255 4.54 -0.66 -6.01
N ARG A 256 5.79 -0.69 -6.50
CA ARG A 256 6.87 -1.47 -5.87
C ARG A 256 7.21 -0.96 -4.47
N ALA A 257 7.23 0.36 -4.26
CA ALA A 257 7.40 0.93 -2.92
C ALA A 257 6.21 0.63 -2.00
N VAL A 258 4.98 0.67 -2.52
CA VAL A 258 3.77 0.25 -1.79
C VAL A 258 3.89 -1.23 -1.37
N ALA A 259 4.30 -2.13 -2.28
CA ALA A 259 4.47 -3.54 -1.97
C ALA A 259 5.48 -3.78 -0.84
N LYS A 260 6.57 -3.00 -0.78
CA LYS A 260 7.55 -3.09 0.32
C LYS A 260 7.00 -2.62 1.66
N SER A 261 6.19 -1.57 1.66
CA SER A 261 5.44 -1.13 2.85
C SER A 261 4.43 -2.20 3.28
N ALA A 262 3.71 -2.77 2.31
CA ALA A 262 2.70 -3.80 2.52
C ALA A 262 3.30 -5.08 3.09
N ALA A 263 4.53 -5.42 2.69
CA ALA A 263 5.26 -6.54 3.25
C ALA A 263 5.56 -6.33 4.74
N ALA A 264 6.05 -5.15 5.13
CA ALA A 264 6.31 -4.83 6.54
C ALA A 264 5.03 -4.81 7.38
N HIS A 265 3.94 -4.31 6.81
CA HIS A 265 2.61 -4.36 7.41
C HIS A 265 2.10 -5.80 7.58
N ALA A 266 2.14 -6.61 6.52
CA ALA A 266 1.73 -8.01 6.56
C ALA A 266 2.53 -8.83 7.59
N VAL A 267 3.85 -8.63 7.66
CA VAL A 267 4.71 -9.28 8.68
C VAL A 267 4.30 -8.85 10.08
N SER A 268 3.95 -7.58 10.30
CA SER A 268 3.47 -7.11 11.61
C SER A 268 2.16 -7.79 12.02
N ASN A 269 1.23 -7.95 11.08
CA ASN A 269 -0.02 -8.67 11.32
C ASN A 269 0.21 -10.17 11.56
N TRP A 270 1.13 -10.80 10.84
CA TRP A 270 1.49 -12.19 11.08
C TRP A 270 2.14 -12.43 12.44
N VAL A 271 2.98 -11.53 12.93
CA VAL A 271 3.53 -11.61 14.29
C VAL A 271 2.39 -11.59 15.32
N LEU A 272 1.42 -10.67 15.18
CA LEU A 272 0.25 -10.62 16.06
C LEU A 272 -0.61 -11.88 15.99
N ILE A 273 -0.89 -12.37 14.78
CA ILE A 273 -1.70 -13.58 14.58
C ILE A 273 -0.99 -14.81 15.16
N ALA A 274 0.32 -14.95 14.94
CA ALA A 274 1.10 -16.05 15.49
C ALA A 274 1.07 -16.04 17.03
N LEU A 275 1.27 -14.87 17.66
CA LEU A 275 1.18 -14.73 19.12
C LEU A 275 -0.22 -15.07 19.63
N LEU A 276 -1.28 -14.64 18.94
CA LEU A 276 -2.66 -14.96 19.29
C LEU A 276 -2.93 -16.47 19.21
N VAL A 277 -2.56 -17.11 18.09
CA VAL A 277 -2.76 -18.55 17.89
C VAL A 277 -1.99 -19.35 18.95
N LEU A 278 -0.72 -19.00 19.20
CA LEU A 278 0.08 -19.65 20.24
C LEU A 278 -0.55 -19.51 21.63
N PHE A 279 -1.05 -18.32 21.98
CA PHE A 279 -1.75 -18.09 23.23
C PHE A 279 -3.02 -18.95 23.35
N LEU A 280 -3.83 -19.02 22.29
CA LEU A 280 -5.07 -19.81 22.27
C LEU A 280 -4.80 -21.32 22.36
N VAL A 281 -3.80 -21.82 21.63
CA VAL A 281 -3.39 -23.23 21.67
C VAL A 281 -2.86 -23.58 23.06
N ARG A 282 -1.96 -22.76 23.63
CA ARG A 282 -1.46 -22.98 25.00
C ARG A 282 -2.59 -23.01 26.02
N ARG A 283 -3.53 -22.07 25.93
CA ARG A 283 -4.68 -22.03 26.84
C ARG A 283 -5.55 -23.29 26.73
N ALA A 284 -5.73 -23.81 25.52
CA ALA A 284 -6.50 -25.03 25.30
C ALA A 284 -5.79 -26.31 25.79
N LEU A 285 -4.46 -26.33 25.83
CA LEU A 285 -3.67 -27.46 26.34
C LEU A 285 -3.61 -27.49 27.88
N VAL A 286 -3.79 -26.34 28.54
CA VAL A 286 -3.74 -26.21 30.00
C VAL A 286 -5.14 -26.34 30.64
N SER A 287 -6.20 -26.27 29.84
CA SER A 287 -7.61 -26.42 30.27
C SER A 287 -8.14 -27.82 30.03
#